data_AF-A0A3T0Y4F7-F1
#
_entry.id   AF-A0A3T0Y4F7-F1
#
_cell.length_a   1.000
_cell.length_b   1.000
_cell.length_c   1.000
_cell.angle_alpha   90.00
_cell.angle_beta   90.00
_cell.angle_gamma   90.00
#
_symmetry.space_group_name_H-M   'P 1'
#
loop_
_entity.id
_entity.type
_entity.pdbx_description
1 polymer ?
#
loop_
_entity_poly.entity_id
_entity_poly.type
_entity_poly.pdbx_seq_one_letter_code
_entity_poly.pdbx_strand_id
1 'polypeptide(L)'
;MITVFAEAGYEVDRHFDDGVVMLGFDIDPTRRSQAVMEAREHRAEARSMAELLTPSSVAVIGASREWGTVGHALLEHLIDGGFTGTVYAVNPEAFELHGIISHASLTEVPEQVDLAVIAVPHEQVDAVVDDCARAGVRGLLVATAGYADDGGDGLARQRALVHKARAHGMRVVGPASLGLVNTDPAVRLNASMAPGLPERGALSLFSQSAGLGVLLYASARRRAGSACPR
;
A
#
# COMPACT_ATOMS: atom_id res chain seq x y z
N MET A 1 14.96 14.46 -28.90
CA MET A 1 16.05 13.65 -28.28
C MET A 1 17.19 14.52 -27.75
N ILE A 2 17.62 15.57 -28.46
CA ILE A 2 18.75 16.45 -28.08
C ILE A 2 18.52 17.24 -26.75
N THR A 3 17.27 17.47 -26.34
CA THR A 3 16.96 18.23 -25.11
C THR A 3 17.05 17.41 -23.83
N VAL A 4 17.13 16.08 -23.91
CA VAL A 4 17.04 15.18 -22.75
C VAL A 4 18.10 15.46 -21.69
N PHE A 5 19.33 15.79 -22.08
CA PHE A 5 20.42 16.09 -21.14
C PHE A 5 20.22 17.44 -20.42
N ALA A 6 19.74 18.45 -21.15
CA ALA A 6 19.39 19.75 -20.56
C ALA A 6 18.17 19.63 -19.63
N GLU A 7 17.18 18.81 -20.01
CA GLU A 7 16.01 18.48 -19.18
C GLU A 7 16.37 17.61 -17.97
N ALA A 8 17.44 16.82 -18.05
CA ALA A 8 18.03 16.09 -16.94
C ALA A 8 18.90 16.98 -16.03
N GLY A 9 19.06 18.26 -16.36
CA GLY A 9 19.75 19.25 -15.52
C GLY A 9 21.26 19.38 -15.76
N TYR A 10 21.79 18.76 -16.83
CA TYR A 10 23.19 18.94 -17.24
C TYR A 10 23.36 20.25 -18.03
N GLU A 11 24.56 20.83 -17.93
CA GLU A 11 24.98 21.94 -18.78
C GLU A 11 25.51 21.36 -20.10
N VAL A 12 24.79 21.62 -21.19
CA VAL A 12 25.03 20.98 -22.49
C VAL A 12 25.56 22.01 -23.47
N ASP A 13 26.77 21.79 -23.97
CA ASP A 13 27.32 22.46 -25.14
C ASP A 13 26.87 21.75 -26.43
N ARG A 14 26.60 22.52 -27.47
CA ARG A 14 26.05 22.01 -28.74
C ARG A 14 26.86 22.54 -29.90
N HIS A 15 27.36 21.61 -30.73
CA HIS A 15 28.06 21.93 -31.96
C HIS A 15 27.41 21.21 -33.14
N PHE A 16 27.29 21.89 -34.28
CA PHE A 16 26.74 21.30 -35.50
C PHE A 16 27.80 21.36 -36.60
N ASP A 17 28.13 20.20 -37.16
CA ASP A 17 29.13 20.05 -38.21
C ASP A 17 28.72 18.94 -39.18
N ASP A 18 28.80 19.20 -40.49
CA ASP A 18 28.48 18.27 -41.59
C ASP A 18 27.20 17.43 -41.42
N GLY A 19 26.11 18.04 -40.92
CA GLY A 19 24.83 17.34 -40.73
C GLY A 19 24.71 16.54 -39.44
N VAL A 20 25.74 16.57 -38.58
CA VAL A 20 25.79 15.90 -37.28
C VAL A 20 25.67 16.94 -36.16
N VAL A 21 24.83 16.65 -35.16
CA VAL A 21 24.77 17.43 -33.91
C VAL A 21 25.63 16.73 -32.86
N MET A 22 26.73 17.34 -32.45
CA MET A 22 27.53 16.91 -31.30
C MET A 22 27.03 17.60 -30.03
N LEU A 23 26.91 16.81 -28.96
CA LEU A 23 26.55 17.29 -27.62
C LEU A 23 27.68 16.96 -26.67
N GLY A 24 28.24 17.98 -26.02
CA GLY A 24 29.20 17.84 -24.94
C GLY A 24 28.56 18.28 -23.63
N PHE A 25 28.74 17.51 -22.56
CA PHE A 25 28.34 17.92 -21.22
C PHE A 25 29.25 17.24 -20.19
N ASP A 26 29.46 17.90 -19.06
CA ASP A 26 30.16 17.28 -17.93
C ASP A 26 29.26 16.21 -17.29
N ILE A 27 29.84 15.05 -16.98
CA ILE A 27 29.12 13.95 -16.33
C ILE A 27 29.04 14.14 -14.81
N ASP A 28 29.84 15.05 -14.24
CA ASP A 28 29.76 15.39 -12.83
C ASP A 28 28.37 15.97 -12.50
N PRO A 29 27.69 15.46 -11.45
CA PRO A 29 26.35 15.93 -11.11
C PRO A 29 26.34 17.42 -10.77
N THR A 30 25.48 18.17 -11.45
CA THR A 30 25.17 19.55 -11.06
C THR A 30 24.08 19.54 -9.98
N ARG A 31 23.93 20.63 -9.21
CA ARG A 31 22.78 20.77 -8.28
C ARG A 31 21.44 20.63 -9.00
N ARG A 32 21.36 21.08 -10.25
CA ARG A 32 20.15 20.98 -11.06
C ARG A 32 19.88 19.54 -11.48
N SER A 33 20.91 18.77 -11.87
CA SER A 33 20.72 17.37 -12.23
C SER A 33 20.36 16.51 -11.03
N GLN A 34 20.97 16.76 -9.86
CA GLN A 34 20.59 16.13 -8.59
C GLN A 34 19.12 16.39 -8.24
N ALA A 35 18.67 17.65 -8.28
CA ALA A 35 17.28 17.99 -7.98
C ALA A 35 16.29 17.34 -8.97
N VAL A 36 16.64 17.24 -10.26
CA VAL A 36 15.81 16.55 -11.26
C VAL A 36 15.76 15.04 -10.99
N MET A 37 16.87 14.43 -10.60
CA MET A 37 16.94 13.01 -10.22
C MET A 37 16.08 12.74 -8.98
N GLU A 38 16.27 13.48 -7.89
CA GLU A 38 15.49 13.37 -6.65
C GLU A 38 13.98 13.54 -6.93
N ALA A 39 13.60 14.55 -7.73
CA ALA A 39 12.21 14.77 -8.09
C ALA A 39 11.61 13.64 -8.97
N ARG A 40 12.42 12.95 -9.77
CA ARG A 40 11.98 11.77 -10.54
C ARG A 40 11.81 10.56 -9.61
N GLU A 41 12.77 10.34 -8.72
CA GLU A 41 12.73 9.27 -7.71
C GLU A 41 11.51 9.42 -6.81
N HIS A 42 11.29 10.58 -6.21
CA HIS A 42 10.13 10.86 -5.36
C HIS A 42 8.80 10.59 -6.08
N ARG A 43 8.68 10.98 -7.36
CA ARG A 43 7.47 10.72 -8.15
C ARG A 43 7.27 9.24 -8.46
N ALA A 44 8.35 8.52 -8.77
CA ALA A 44 8.29 7.09 -9.03
C ALA A 44 7.92 6.31 -7.76
N GLU A 45 8.51 6.67 -6.62
CA GLU A 45 8.21 6.08 -5.33
C GLU A 45 6.75 6.33 -4.91
N ALA A 46 6.29 7.58 -4.99
CA ALA A 46 4.91 7.94 -4.68
C ALA A 46 3.91 7.15 -5.55
N ARG A 47 4.15 7.05 -6.86
CA ARG A 47 3.32 6.24 -7.77
C ARG A 47 3.32 4.76 -7.39
N SER A 48 4.47 4.24 -6.95
CA SER A 48 4.57 2.84 -6.54
C SER A 48 3.80 2.52 -5.26
N MET A 49 3.52 3.53 -4.42
CA MET A 49 2.76 3.39 -3.17
C MET A 49 1.28 3.74 -3.30
N ALA A 50 0.83 4.24 -4.46
CA ALA A 50 -0.53 4.71 -4.66
C ALA A 50 -1.58 3.65 -4.31
N GLU A 51 -1.33 2.39 -4.67
CA GLU A 51 -2.25 1.26 -4.43
C GLU A 51 -2.39 0.88 -2.96
N LEU A 52 -1.42 1.27 -2.12
CA LEU A 52 -1.49 1.05 -0.67
C LEU A 52 -2.21 2.21 0.02
N LEU A 53 -2.01 3.44 -0.47
CA LEU A 53 -2.42 4.67 0.23
C LEU A 53 -3.72 5.27 -0.29
N THR A 54 -3.97 5.19 -1.58
CA THR A 54 -5.13 5.75 -2.29
C THR A 54 -5.74 4.73 -3.27
N PRO A 55 -6.06 3.49 -2.83
CA PRO A 55 -6.71 2.52 -3.70
C PRO A 55 -8.12 2.97 -4.09
N SER A 56 -8.57 2.58 -5.28
CA SER A 56 -9.97 2.75 -5.74
C SER A 56 -10.80 1.49 -5.47
N SER A 57 -10.15 0.35 -5.25
CA SER A 57 -10.81 -0.92 -4.91
C SER A 57 -10.00 -1.73 -3.90
N VAL A 58 -10.68 -2.37 -2.96
CA VAL A 58 -10.07 -3.17 -1.89
C VAL A 58 -10.74 -4.53 -1.81
N ALA A 59 -9.96 -5.61 -1.81
CA ALA A 59 -10.45 -6.95 -1.52
C ALA A 59 -9.98 -7.41 -0.14
N VAL A 60 -10.91 -7.82 0.72
CA VAL A 60 -10.62 -8.42 2.02
C VAL A 60 -10.66 -9.94 1.89
N ILE A 61 -9.48 -10.54 1.92
CA ILE A 61 -9.27 -11.99 1.74
C ILE A 61 -9.15 -12.63 3.12
N GLY A 62 -10.04 -13.59 3.40
CA GLY A 62 -10.26 -14.08 4.76
C GLY A 62 -11.33 -13.29 5.52
N ALA A 63 -12.17 -12.53 4.80
CA ALA A 63 -13.38 -11.95 5.38
C ALA A 63 -14.26 -13.07 5.97
N SER A 64 -14.99 -12.81 7.06
CA SER A 64 -15.74 -13.86 7.78
C SER A 64 -17.06 -13.35 8.35
N ARG A 65 -18.00 -14.28 8.54
CA ARG A 65 -19.25 -14.07 9.31
C ARG A 65 -19.00 -14.11 10.82
N GLU A 66 -17.92 -14.77 11.24
CA GLU A 66 -17.61 -14.97 12.64
C GLU A 66 -17.03 -13.69 13.24
N TRP A 67 -17.80 -13.15 14.18
CA TRP A 67 -17.41 -11.97 14.94
C TRP A 67 -16.14 -12.24 15.75
N GLY A 68 -15.24 -11.26 15.81
CA GLY A 68 -13.95 -11.37 16.50
C GLY A 68 -12.79 -11.89 15.64
N THR A 69 -13.04 -12.37 14.42
CA THR A 69 -11.96 -12.67 13.47
C THR A 69 -11.39 -11.38 12.87
N VAL A 70 -10.09 -11.39 12.53
CA VAL A 70 -9.40 -10.21 11.97
C VAL A 70 -10.02 -9.79 10.63
N GLY A 71 -10.33 -10.74 9.75
CA GLY A 71 -10.94 -10.44 8.45
C GLY A 71 -12.37 -9.89 8.56
N HIS A 72 -13.15 -10.33 9.57
CA HIS A 72 -14.45 -9.73 9.88
C HIS A 72 -14.30 -8.25 10.26
N ALA A 73 -13.43 -7.96 11.23
CA ALA A 73 -13.20 -6.60 11.71
C ALA A 73 -12.65 -5.67 10.62
N LEU A 74 -11.70 -6.14 9.79
CA LEU A 74 -11.15 -5.31 8.69
C LEU A 74 -12.20 -4.98 7.63
N LEU A 75 -13.10 -5.91 7.31
CA LEU A 75 -14.21 -5.66 6.40
C LEU A 75 -15.19 -4.63 6.99
N GLU A 76 -15.60 -4.83 8.24
CA GLU A 76 -16.47 -3.91 8.98
C GLU A 76 -15.86 -2.51 9.03
N HIS A 77 -14.58 -2.39 9.39
CA HIS A 77 -13.87 -1.12 9.49
C HIS A 77 -13.78 -0.34 8.17
N LEU A 78 -13.63 -1.03 7.04
CA LEU A 78 -13.65 -0.41 5.72
C LEU A 78 -15.03 0.18 5.38
N ILE A 79 -16.09 -0.56 5.69
CA ILE A 79 -17.47 -0.16 5.45
C ILE A 79 -17.85 1.01 6.38
N ASP A 80 -17.66 0.85 7.68
CA ASP A 80 -17.98 1.87 8.69
C ASP A 80 -17.10 3.12 8.56
N GLY A 81 -15.87 2.95 8.09
CA GLY A 81 -14.97 4.06 7.75
C GLY A 81 -15.45 4.88 6.56
N GLY A 82 -16.42 4.37 5.80
CA GLY A 82 -16.97 5.02 4.61
C GLY A 82 -15.94 5.09 3.49
N PHE A 83 -15.17 4.02 3.27
CA PHE A 83 -14.26 3.93 2.14
C PHE A 83 -14.99 4.29 0.85
N THR A 84 -14.37 5.17 0.07
CA THR A 84 -15.04 5.80 -1.08
C THR A 84 -14.94 4.96 -2.36
N GLY A 85 -14.04 3.98 -2.38
CA GLY A 85 -13.90 3.02 -3.46
C GLY A 85 -14.75 1.76 -3.26
N THR A 86 -14.56 0.77 -4.14
CA THR A 86 -15.29 -0.48 -4.10
C THR A 86 -14.66 -1.46 -3.11
N VAL A 87 -15.48 -2.12 -2.28
CA VAL A 87 -15.04 -3.15 -1.34
C VAL A 87 -15.53 -4.52 -1.81
N TYR A 88 -14.63 -5.48 -1.89
CA TYR A 88 -14.92 -6.88 -2.19
C TYR A 88 -14.59 -7.76 -0.98
N ALA A 89 -15.49 -8.69 -0.67
CA ALA A 89 -15.26 -9.71 0.35
C ALA A 89 -14.90 -11.04 -0.31
N VAL A 90 -13.80 -11.67 0.10
CA VAL A 90 -13.38 -12.98 -0.42
C VAL A 90 -13.44 -14.01 0.70
N ASN A 91 -14.38 -14.94 0.57
CA ASN A 91 -14.62 -16.07 1.47
C ASN A 91 -15.20 -17.25 0.67
N PRO A 92 -14.53 -18.42 0.64
CA PRO A 92 -15.00 -19.61 -0.09
C PRO A 92 -16.36 -20.17 0.34
N GLU A 93 -16.78 -19.93 1.57
CA GLU A 93 -17.93 -20.57 2.20
C GLU A 93 -19.15 -19.63 2.33
N ALA A 94 -18.93 -18.32 2.30
CA ALA A 94 -19.97 -17.32 2.47
C ALA A 94 -20.42 -16.78 1.11
N PHE A 95 -21.74 -16.71 0.89
CA PHE A 95 -22.30 -16.04 -0.28
C PHE A 95 -22.40 -14.52 -0.10
N GLU A 96 -22.59 -14.06 1.13
CA GLU A 96 -22.77 -12.65 1.47
C GLU A 96 -22.13 -12.34 2.83
N LEU A 97 -21.46 -11.19 2.92
CA LEU A 97 -20.80 -10.68 4.12
C LEU A 97 -21.08 -9.18 4.23
N HIS A 98 -21.63 -8.72 5.37
CA HIS A 98 -21.94 -7.31 5.62
C HIS A 98 -22.78 -6.63 4.52
N GLY A 99 -23.73 -7.34 3.92
CA GLY A 99 -24.56 -6.79 2.84
C GLY A 99 -23.88 -6.76 1.46
N ILE A 100 -22.68 -7.33 1.33
CA ILE A 100 -21.89 -7.37 0.10
C ILE A 100 -21.78 -8.83 -0.35
N ILE A 101 -21.94 -9.07 -1.65
CA ILE A 101 -21.71 -10.38 -2.26
C ILE A 101 -20.24 -10.77 -2.02
N SER A 102 -20.03 -11.98 -1.51
CA SER A 102 -18.69 -12.51 -1.33
C SER A 102 -18.33 -13.45 -2.47
N HIS A 103 -17.06 -13.40 -2.88
CA HIS A 103 -16.49 -14.25 -3.91
C HIS A 103 -15.69 -15.39 -3.28
N ALA A 104 -15.67 -16.56 -3.90
CA ALA A 104 -14.94 -17.70 -3.35
C ALA A 104 -13.43 -17.55 -3.51
N SER A 105 -13.00 -16.84 -4.55
CA SER A 105 -11.61 -16.53 -4.84
C SER A 105 -11.46 -15.09 -5.32
N LEU A 106 -10.25 -14.52 -5.18
CA LEU A 106 -9.95 -13.19 -5.71
C LEU A 106 -10.11 -13.14 -7.23
N THR A 107 -9.83 -14.23 -7.93
CA THR A 107 -9.93 -14.32 -9.39
C THR A 107 -11.37 -14.26 -9.93
N GLU A 108 -12.38 -14.39 -9.06
CA GLU A 108 -13.79 -14.23 -9.41
C GLU A 108 -14.31 -12.80 -9.24
N VAL A 109 -13.50 -11.90 -8.67
CA VAL A 109 -13.85 -10.51 -8.52
C VAL A 109 -13.95 -9.86 -9.91
N PRO A 110 -15.06 -9.18 -10.24
CA PRO A 110 -15.34 -8.74 -11.62
C PRO A 110 -14.48 -7.57 -12.09
N GLU A 111 -13.95 -6.77 -11.17
CA GLU A 111 -13.16 -5.58 -11.46
C GLU A 111 -11.73 -5.72 -10.93
N GLN A 112 -10.85 -4.84 -11.41
CA GLN A 112 -9.47 -4.78 -10.94
C GLN A 112 -9.43 -4.41 -9.46
N VAL A 113 -8.64 -5.16 -8.68
CA VAL A 113 -8.38 -4.89 -7.27
C VAL A 113 -7.04 -4.17 -7.13
N ASP A 114 -7.06 -2.99 -6.51
CA ASP A 114 -5.86 -2.19 -6.26
C ASP A 114 -5.10 -2.70 -5.02
N LEU A 115 -5.85 -2.91 -3.92
CA LEU A 115 -5.34 -3.35 -2.62
C LEU A 115 -5.98 -4.68 -2.18
N ALA A 116 -5.15 -5.70 -1.94
CA ALA A 116 -5.58 -6.92 -1.25
C ALA A 116 -5.20 -6.86 0.24
N VAL A 117 -6.21 -6.94 1.11
CA VAL A 117 -6.07 -7.07 2.57
C VAL A 117 -6.15 -8.55 2.92
N ILE A 118 -5.04 -9.11 3.36
CA ILE A 118 -4.85 -10.55 3.58
C ILE A 118 -4.93 -10.85 5.08
N ALA A 119 -5.99 -11.55 5.48
CA ALA A 119 -6.29 -11.96 6.85
C ALA A 119 -6.62 -13.46 6.95
N VAL A 120 -5.93 -14.29 6.15
CA VAL A 120 -6.06 -15.76 6.15
C VAL A 120 -5.01 -16.41 7.07
N PRO A 121 -5.17 -17.68 7.45
CA PRO A 121 -4.11 -18.45 8.12
C PRO A 121 -2.79 -18.43 7.34
N HIS A 122 -1.68 -18.52 8.07
CA HIS A 122 -0.33 -18.37 7.52
C HIS A 122 -0.07 -19.28 6.31
N GLU A 123 -0.53 -20.53 6.38
CA GLU A 123 -0.33 -21.57 5.37
C GLU A 123 -0.99 -21.23 4.03
N GLN A 124 -1.99 -20.34 4.04
CA GLN A 124 -2.74 -19.95 2.85
C GLN A 124 -2.19 -18.67 2.20
N VAL A 125 -1.35 -17.90 2.90
CA VAL A 125 -0.87 -16.60 2.41
C VAL A 125 -0.13 -16.73 1.08
N ASP A 126 0.69 -17.77 0.92
CA ASP A 126 1.47 -17.94 -0.31
C ASP A 126 0.59 -18.14 -1.55
N ALA A 127 -0.46 -18.96 -1.42
CA ALA A 127 -1.45 -19.18 -2.48
C ALA A 127 -2.25 -17.90 -2.78
N VAL A 128 -2.65 -17.16 -1.74
CA VAL A 128 -3.34 -15.86 -1.91
C VAL A 128 -2.46 -14.86 -2.65
N VAL A 129 -1.15 -14.84 -2.39
CA VAL A 129 -0.21 -13.97 -3.12
C VAL A 129 -0.13 -14.35 -4.61
N ASP A 130 -0.21 -15.64 -4.95
CA ASP A 130 -0.30 -16.07 -6.36
C ASP A 130 -1.61 -15.61 -7.00
N ASP A 131 -2.73 -15.68 -6.27
CA ASP A 131 -4.03 -15.22 -6.77
C ASP A 131 -4.01 -13.71 -7.01
N CYS A 132 -3.43 -12.93 -6.09
CA CYS A 132 -3.19 -11.50 -6.25
C CYS A 132 -2.35 -11.19 -7.48
N ALA A 133 -1.27 -11.95 -7.71
CA ALA A 133 -0.43 -11.79 -8.89
C ALA A 133 -1.21 -12.07 -10.19
N ARG A 134 -2.04 -13.11 -10.22
CA ARG A 134 -2.88 -13.44 -11.39
C ARG A 134 -3.99 -12.41 -11.62
N ALA A 135 -4.54 -11.85 -10.56
CA ALA A 135 -5.55 -10.80 -10.61
C ALA A 135 -4.95 -9.40 -10.91
N GLY A 136 -3.62 -9.27 -10.98
CA GLY A 136 -2.95 -8.00 -11.28
C GLY A 136 -3.01 -6.98 -10.15
N VAL A 137 -3.19 -7.44 -8.90
CA VAL A 137 -3.12 -6.60 -7.70
C VAL A 137 -1.72 -6.05 -7.55
N ARG A 138 -1.60 -4.80 -7.10
CA ARG A 138 -0.30 -4.12 -6.92
C ARG A 138 -0.01 -3.78 -5.45
N GLY A 139 -1.03 -3.58 -4.62
CA GLY A 139 -0.88 -3.36 -3.17
C GLY A 139 -1.30 -4.57 -2.35
N LEU A 140 -0.45 -5.02 -1.42
CA LEU A 140 -0.76 -6.05 -0.44
C LEU A 140 -0.65 -5.49 0.97
N LEU A 141 -1.68 -5.69 1.78
CA LEU A 141 -1.65 -5.50 3.22
C LEU A 141 -1.79 -6.88 3.90
N VAL A 142 -0.72 -7.37 4.52
CA VAL A 142 -0.72 -8.67 5.20
C VAL A 142 -0.89 -8.46 6.70
N ALA A 143 -2.10 -8.73 7.19
CA ALA A 143 -2.42 -8.66 8.63
C ALA A 143 -1.99 -9.94 9.38
N THR A 144 -1.87 -11.06 8.67
CA THR A 144 -1.49 -12.36 9.24
C THR A 144 -0.15 -12.31 9.98
N ALA A 145 -0.14 -12.82 11.23
CA ALA A 145 1.05 -12.96 12.07
C ALA A 145 1.84 -14.25 11.73
N GLY A 146 2.79 -14.67 12.58
CA GLY A 146 3.53 -15.93 12.36
C GLY A 146 4.81 -15.82 11.53
N TYR A 147 5.38 -14.62 11.43
CA TYR A 147 6.59 -14.34 10.64
C TYR A 147 7.81 -14.07 11.55
N ALA A 148 8.61 -13.05 11.28
CA ALA A 148 9.83 -12.77 12.03
C ALA A 148 9.59 -12.61 13.56
N ASP A 149 8.38 -12.22 13.93
CA ASP A 149 7.96 -12.02 15.33
C ASP A 149 7.77 -13.33 16.11
N ASP A 150 7.64 -14.47 15.44
CA ASP A 150 7.36 -15.80 16.05
C ASP A 150 8.60 -16.73 16.11
N GLY A 151 9.78 -16.23 15.74
CA GLY A 151 11.03 -17.03 15.73
C GLY A 151 11.05 -18.16 14.69
N GLY A 152 11.97 -19.11 14.87
CA GLY A 152 12.17 -20.23 13.94
C GLY A 152 12.43 -19.79 12.49
N ASP A 153 11.72 -20.40 11.53
CA ASP A 153 11.80 -20.07 10.10
C ASP A 153 11.04 -18.79 9.71
N GLY A 154 10.51 -18.02 10.68
CA GLY A 154 9.70 -16.82 10.44
C GLY A 154 10.35 -15.77 9.54
N LEU A 155 11.64 -15.50 9.75
CA LEU A 155 12.39 -14.53 8.92
C LEU A 155 12.58 -15.03 7.48
N ALA A 156 12.83 -16.33 7.30
CA ALA A 156 12.96 -16.93 5.96
C ALA A 156 11.63 -16.84 5.20
N ARG A 157 10.51 -17.14 5.88
CA ARG A 157 9.16 -17.01 5.32
C ARG A 157 8.82 -15.57 4.94
N GLN A 158 9.18 -14.59 5.78
CA GLN A 158 8.99 -13.18 5.46
C GLN A 158 9.80 -12.75 4.23
N ARG A 159 11.05 -13.20 4.13
CA ARG A 159 11.89 -12.92 2.95
C ARG A 159 11.30 -13.55 1.69
N ALA A 160 10.79 -14.77 1.78
CA ALA A 160 10.13 -15.45 0.67
C ALA A 160 8.88 -14.69 0.21
N LEU A 161 8.01 -14.29 1.14
CA LEU A 161 6.82 -13.47 0.86
C LEU A 161 7.19 -12.17 0.13
N VAL A 162 8.15 -11.43 0.66
CA VAL A 162 8.58 -10.15 0.07
C VAL A 162 9.24 -10.36 -1.30
N HIS A 163 10.04 -11.41 -1.46
CA HIS A 163 10.67 -11.74 -2.73
C HIS A 163 9.63 -12.06 -3.81
N LYS A 164 8.66 -12.92 -3.48
CA LYS A 164 7.55 -13.31 -4.36
C LYS A 164 6.73 -12.10 -4.78
N ALA A 165 6.30 -11.27 -3.82
CA ALA A 165 5.53 -10.07 -4.12
C ALA A 165 6.28 -9.12 -5.07
N ARG A 166 7.58 -8.90 -4.82
CA ARG A 166 8.42 -8.05 -5.70
C ARG A 166 8.59 -8.63 -7.10
N ALA A 167 8.71 -9.95 -7.24
CA ALA A 167 8.84 -10.61 -8.54
C ALA A 167 7.61 -10.37 -9.44
N HIS A 168 6.45 -10.13 -8.85
CA HIS A 168 5.20 -9.79 -9.55
C HIS A 168 4.88 -8.29 -9.55
N GLY A 169 5.83 -7.42 -9.17
CA GLY A 169 5.63 -5.96 -9.16
C GLY A 169 4.74 -5.44 -8.04
N MET A 170 4.46 -6.26 -7.02
CA MET A 170 3.61 -5.89 -5.88
C MET A 170 4.40 -5.20 -4.77
N ARG A 171 3.71 -4.37 -4.01
CA ARG A 171 4.19 -3.71 -2.79
C ARG A 171 3.48 -4.27 -1.58
N VAL A 172 4.21 -4.46 -0.49
CA VAL A 172 3.70 -5.14 0.71
C VAL A 172 3.84 -4.24 1.93
N VAL A 173 2.75 -4.12 2.69
CA VAL A 173 2.74 -3.65 4.06
C VAL A 173 2.46 -4.83 4.98
N GLY A 174 3.30 -5.00 6.00
CA GLY A 174 3.33 -6.21 6.83
C GLY A 174 4.47 -7.16 6.41
N PRO A 175 4.41 -8.44 6.79
CA PRO A 175 3.31 -9.12 7.50
C PRO A 175 3.16 -8.67 8.96
N ALA A 176 2.20 -9.25 9.69
CA ALA A 176 1.85 -8.88 11.07
C ALA A 176 1.52 -7.38 11.23
N SER A 177 0.93 -6.78 10.19
CA SER A 177 0.63 -5.34 10.19
C SER A 177 -0.56 -4.99 11.06
N LEU A 178 -0.48 -3.86 11.77
CA LEU A 178 -1.65 -3.22 12.39
C LEU A 178 -2.64 -2.72 11.32
N GLY A 179 -2.16 -2.42 10.11
CA GLY A 179 -2.98 -1.99 8.98
C GLY A 179 -2.60 -0.62 8.40
N LEU A 180 -3.48 -0.10 7.57
CA LEU A 180 -3.37 1.18 6.89
C LEU A 180 -4.62 2.03 7.14
N VAL A 181 -4.39 3.32 7.36
CA VAL A 181 -5.46 4.31 7.50
C VAL A 181 -5.13 5.52 6.63
N ASN A 182 -6.11 5.96 5.84
CA ASN A 182 -6.07 7.23 5.12
C ASN A 182 -7.35 8.01 5.39
N THR A 183 -7.22 9.16 6.04
CA THR A 183 -8.34 10.03 6.42
C THR A 183 -8.72 11.05 5.33
N ASP A 184 -8.06 11.06 4.18
CA ASP A 184 -8.39 11.94 3.05
C ASP A 184 -9.89 11.78 2.66
N PRO A 185 -10.66 12.88 2.48
CA PRO A 185 -12.07 12.81 2.12
C PRO A 185 -12.37 12.02 0.84
N ALA A 186 -11.43 12.01 -0.10
CA ALA A 186 -11.53 11.33 -1.37
C ALA A 186 -11.14 9.85 -1.31
N VAL A 187 -10.67 9.34 -0.16
CA VAL A 187 -10.25 7.94 0.01
C VAL A 187 -11.00 7.27 1.16
N ARG A 188 -10.85 7.80 2.39
CA ARG A 188 -11.45 7.27 3.63
C ARG A 188 -11.14 5.79 3.90
N LEU A 189 -9.87 5.40 3.74
CA LEU A 189 -9.43 4.02 3.95
C LEU A 189 -9.26 3.73 5.46
N ASN A 190 -9.93 2.69 5.96
CA ASN A 190 -9.66 2.11 7.27
C ASN A 190 -9.45 0.59 7.16
N ALA A 191 -8.30 0.19 6.62
CA ALA A 191 -7.87 -1.21 6.56
C ALA A 191 -6.96 -1.51 7.76
N SER A 192 -7.44 -1.32 8.99
CA SER A 192 -6.60 -1.47 10.18
C SER A 192 -7.33 -2.01 11.40
N MET A 193 -6.55 -2.53 12.34
CA MET A 193 -6.99 -2.90 13.69
C MET A 193 -6.69 -1.79 14.71
N ALA A 194 -6.58 -0.54 14.25
CA ALA A 194 -6.41 0.60 15.14
C ALA A 194 -7.66 0.77 16.02
N PRO A 195 -7.55 1.33 17.25
CA PRO A 195 -8.69 1.51 18.16
C PRO A 195 -9.80 2.48 17.68
N GLY A 196 -9.72 2.97 16.45
CA GLY A 196 -10.70 3.83 15.79
C GLY A 196 -10.09 4.60 14.63
N LEU A 197 -10.90 5.42 13.97
CA LEU A 197 -10.42 6.38 12.98
C LEU A 197 -9.91 7.67 13.67
N PRO A 198 -8.72 8.19 13.30
CA PRO A 198 -8.28 9.48 13.78
C PRO A 198 -9.05 10.60 13.08
N GLU A 199 -9.03 11.79 13.69
CA GLU A 199 -9.50 12.99 13.01
C GLU A 199 -8.61 13.31 11.79
N ARG A 200 -9.20 14.03 10.84
CA ARG A 200 -8.53 14.45 9.61
C ARG A 200 -7.45 15.47 9.96
N GLY A 201 -6.32 15.41 9.25
CA GLY A 201 -5.24 16.37 9.44
C GLY A 201 -4.06 16.14 8.50
N ALA A 202 -3.04 16.98 8.64
CA ALA A 202 -1.82 16.92 7.83
C ALA A 202 -0.71 16.00 8.42
N LEU A 203 -1.01 15.27 9.50
CA LEU A 203 -0.05 14.39 10.15
C LEU A 203 -0.14 12.98 9.56
N SER A 204 0.98 12.49 9.04
CA SER A 204 1.16 11.08 8.69
C SER A 204 2.03 10.39 9.74
N LEU A 205 1.64 9.19 10.15
CA LEU A 205 2.38 8.36 11.11
C LEU A 205 2.75 7.03 10.47
N PHE A 206 4.00 6.62 10.63
CA PHE A 206 4.49 5.31 10.25
C PHE A 206 5.21 4.70 11.46
N SER A 207 4.95 3.43 11.74
CA SER A 207 5.58 2.70 12.84
C SER A 207 5.80 1.24 12.44
N GLN A 208 7.00 0.74 12.67
CA GLN A 208 7.31 -0.68 12.52
C GLN A 208 6.84 -1.53 13.70
N SER A 209 6.40 -0.90 14.79
CA SER A 209 5.82 -1.57 15.96
C SER A 209 4.36 -1.21 16.08
N ALA A 210 3.48 -2.21 16.04
CA ALA A 210 2.04 -2.02 16.21
C ALA A 210 1.71 -1.34 17.55
N GLY A 211 2.32 -1.81 18.65
CA GLY A 211 2.12 -1.23 19.98
C GLY A 211 2.53 0.24 20.07
N LEU A 212 3.71 0.60 19.56
CA LEU A 212 4.14 2.00 19.50
C LEU A 212 3.25 2.82 18.55
N GLY A 213 2.80 2.23 17.44
CA GLY A 213 1.87 2.84 16.50
C GLY A 213 0.57 3.25 17.17
N VAL A 214 -0.03 2.35 17.96
CA VAL A 214 -1.24 2.62 18.75
C VAL A 214 -1.00 3.72 19.80
N LEU A 215 0.17 3.73 20.47
CA LEU A 215 0.49 4.77 21.46
C LEU A 215 0.66 6.16 20.82
N LEU A 216 1.34 6.24 19.67
CA LEU A 216 1.49 7.47 18.89
C LEU A 216 0.14 7.94 18.37
N TYR A 217 -0.67 7.02 17.85
CA TYR A 217 -2.04 7.27 17.41
C TYR A 217 -2.90 7.87 18.54
N ALA A 218 -2.90 7.26 19.73
CA ALA A 218 -3.65 7.76 20.89
C ALA A 218 -3.18 9.15 21.31
N SER A 219 -1.87 9.41 21.22
CA SER A 219 -1.28 10.71 21.54
C SER A 219 -1.64 11.79 20.51
N ALA A 220 -1.67 11.45 19.22
CA ALA A 220 -2.09 12.34 18.15
C ALA A 220 -3.57 12.72 18.30
N ARG A 221 -4.46 11.75 18.58
CA ARG A 221 -5.89 12.02 18.83
C ARG A 221 -6.13 12.98 19.99
N ARG A 222 -5.41 12.82 21.10
CA ARG A 222 -5.51 13.74 22.24
C ARG A 222 -5.12 15.17 21.90
N ARG A 223 -4.14 15.36 21.00
CA ARG A 223 -3.66 16.69 20.58
C ARG A 223 -4.52 17.32 19.50
N ALA A 224 -5.12 16.51 18.62
CA ALA A 224 -6.08 16.99 17.63
C ALA A 224 -7.37 17.48 18.33
N GLY A 225 -7.90 16.70 19.28
CA GLY A 225 -9.09 17.10 20.05
C GLY A 225 -8.90 18.27 21.01
N SER A 226 -7.66 18.70 21.28
CA SER A 226 -7.36 19.93 22.04
C SER A 226 -7.04 21.14 21.16
N ALA A 227 -6.93 20.96 19.84
CA ALA A 227 -6.83 22.06 18.90
C ALA A 227 -8.25 22.52 18.52
N CYS A 228 -8.57 23.76 18.84
CA CYS A 228 -9.84 24.41 18.48
C CYS A 228 -10.10 24.24 16.96
N PRO A 229 -11.33 23.86 16.54
CA PRO A 229 -11.62 23.69 15.12
C PRO A 229 -11.42 25.02 14.39
N ARG A 230 -10.64 25.00 13.31
CA ARG A 230 -10.55 26.11 12.34
C ARG A 230 -11.67 26.03 11.33
#